data_AF-A0A3S2U2Z0-F1
#
_entry.id   AF-A0A3S2U2Z0-F1
#
_cell.length_a   1.000
_cell.length_b   1.000
_cell.length_c   1.000
_cell.angle_alpha   90.00
_cell.angle_beta   90.00
_cell.angle_gamma   90.00
#
_symmetry.space_group_name_H-M   'P 1'
#
loop_
_entity.id
_entity.type
_entity.pdbx_description
1 polymer ?
#
loop_
_entity_poly.entity_id
_entity_poly.type
_entity_poly.pdbx_seq_one_letter_code
_entity_poly.pdbx_strand_id
1 'polypeptide(L)' 'MNFFKIKTCWSNAEFIPLKLCIASAYLFIGSYFHDFFDDYYTLIFIIFGITVVWSVSLWIHKMKSQNKQ' A
#
# COMPACT_ATOMS: atom_id res chain seq x y z
N MET A 1 -0.19 -20.83 2.81
CA MET A 1 -1.29 -20.01 2.25
C MET A 1 -0.89 -19.57 0.86
N ASN A 2 -1.75 -19.73 -0.14
CA ASN A 2 -1.48 -19.18 -1.47
C ASN A 2 -1.68 -17.65 -1.39
N PHE A 3 -0.63 -16.88 -1.65
CA PHE A 3 -0.61 -15.40 -1.51
C PHE A 3 -1.76 -14.74 -2.29
N PHE A 4 -2.13 -15.31 -3.44
CA PHE A 4 -3.20 -14.81 -4.30
C PHE A 4 -4.62 -15.24 -3.89
N LYS A 5 -4.77 -16.11 -2.88
CA LYS A 5 -6.08 -16.56 -2.38
C LYS A 5 -6.45 -15.96 -1.02
N ILE A 6 -5.72 -14.96 -0.54
CA ILE A 6 -6.00 -14.31 0.75
C ILE A 6 -7.31 -13.53 0.63
N LYS A 7 -8.36 -14.00 1.30
CA LYS A 7 -9.62 -13.25 1.42
C LYS A 7 -9.40 -12.11 2.42
N THR A 8 -9.39 -10.88 1.93
CA THR A 8 -9.51 -9.68 2.77
C THR A 8 -10.96 -9.51 3.22
N CYS A 9 -11.21 -8.81 4.34
CA CYS A 9 -12.56 -8.62 4.88
C CYS A 9 -13.52 -7.88 3.92
N TRP A 10 -12.99 -7.20 2.90
CA TRP A 10 -13.75 -6.44 1.91
C TRP A 10 -13.77 -7.17 0.58
N SER A 11 -14.91 -7.16 -0.11
CA SER A 11 -14.96 -7.59 -1.50
C SER A 11 -14.25 -6.56 -2.39
N ASN A 12 -13.70 -7.02 -3.53
CA ASN A 12 -12.94 -6.17 -4.43
C ASN A 12 -13.77 -4.99 -4.99
N ALA A 13 -15.09 -5.15 -5.08
CA ALA A 13 -16.03 -4.14 -5.56
C ALA A 13 -16.27 -3.02 -4.54
N GLU A 14 -16.38 -3.37 -3.25
CA GLU A 14 -16.57 -2.38 -2.17
C GLU A 14 -15.34 -1.49 -1.95
N PHE A 15 -14.17 -1.93 -2.43
CA PHE A 15 -12.93 -1.18 -2.32
C PHE A 15 -12.76 -0.12 -3.43
N ILE A 16 -13.60 -0.12 -4.48
CA ILE A 16 -13.48 0.79 -5.63
C ILE A 16 -13.56 2.28 -5.22
N PRO A 17 -14.54 2.73 -4.41
CA PRO A 17 -14.61 4.14 -3.99
C PRO A 17 -13.37 4.59 -3.22
N LEU A 18 -12.84 3.71 -2.37
CA LEU A 18 -11.63 3.99 -1.60
C LEU A 18 -10.39 4.08 -2.52
N LYS A 19 -10.25 3.19 -3.51
CA LYS A 19 -9.18 3.27 -4.52
C LYS A 19 -9.23 4.60 -5.28
N LEU A 20 -10.42 5.03 -5.68
CA LEU A 20 -10.62 6.31 -6.37
C LEU A 20 -10.26 7.51 -5.49
N CYS A 21 -10.65 7.49 -4.22
CA CYS A 21 -10.30 8.54 -3.25
C CYS A 21 -8.79 8.66 -3.03
N ILE A 22 -8.10 7.52 -2.86
CA ILE A 22 -6.65 7.51 -2.69
C ILE A 22 -5.95 7.98 -3.97
N ALA A 23 -6.41 7.52 -5.13
CA ALA A 23 -5.87 7.94 -6.42
C ALA A 23 -6.03 9.44 -6.65
N SER A 24 -7.20 10.02 -6.34
CA SER A 24 -7.42 11.47 -6.48
C SER A 24 -6.55 12.28 -5.53
N ALA A 25 -6.35 11.83 -4.30
CA ALA A 25 -5.43 12.47 -3.36
C ALA A 25 -3.97 12.45 -3.87
N TYR A 26 -3.50 11.33 -4.40
CA TYR A 26 -2.15 11.24 -4.97
C TYR A 26 -1.97 12.16 -6.19
N LEU A 27 -2.96 12.21 -7.09
CA LEU A 27 -2.92 13.12 -8.25
C LEU A 27 -2.92 14.57 -7.80
N PHE A 28 -3.74 14.93 -6.80
CA PHE A 28 -3.78 16.28 -6.25
C PHE A 28 -2.43 16.70 -5.65
N ILE A 29 -1.87 15.86 -4.79
CA ILE A 29 -0.56 16.09 -4.15
C ILE A 29 0.55 16.21 -5.20
N GLY A 30 0.61 15.28 -6.16
CA GLY A 30 1.62 15.28 -7.22
C GLY A 30 1.49 16.47 -8.17
N SER A 31 0.27 16.96 -8.41
CA SER A 31 0.03 18.14 -9.25
C SER A 31 0.40 19.47 -8.56
N TYR A 32 0.28 19.55 -7.24
CA TYR A 32 0.53 20.78 -6.49
C TYR A 32 1.98 20.90 -5.98
N PHE A 33 2.60 19.77 -5.62
CA PHE A 33 3.94 19.74 -5.02
C PHE A 33 5.00 19.15 -5.96
N HIS A 34 4.81 19.24 -7.29
CA HIS A 34 5.64 18.58 -8.28
C HIS A 34 7.15 18.81 -8.06
N ASP A 35 7.56 20.06 -7.87
CA ASP A 35 8.97 20.44 -7.67
C ASP A 35 9.57 19.78 -6.42
N PHE A 36 8.80 19.69 -5.33
CA PHE A 36 9.23 18.99 -4.12
C PHE A 36 9.41 17.49 -4.35
N PHE A 37 8.52 16.86 -5.13
CA PHE A 37 8.66 15.45 -5.44
C PHE A 37 9.84 15.18 -6.38
N ASP A 38 10.18 16.10 -7.29
CA ASP A 38 11.33 15.94 -8.20
C ASP A 38 12.66 15.94 -7.44
N ASP A 39 12.84 16.84 -6.47
CA ASP A 39 14.05 16.91 -5.65
C ASP A 39 14.25 15.69 -4.73
N TYR A 40 13.16 15.11 -4.22
CA TYR A 40 13.21 14.06 -3.19
C TYR A 40 12.74 12.69 -3.66
N TYR A 41 12.45 12.49 -4.95
CA TYR A 41 11.84 11.26 -5.45
C TYR A 41 12.64 10.01 -5.05
N THR A 42 13.97 10.10 -5.09
CA THR A 42 14.86 8.97 -4.77
C THR A 42 14.73 8.58 -3.30
N LEU A 43 14.74 9.57 -2.39
CA LEU A 43 14.59 9.34 -0.96
C LEU A 43 13.19 8.79 -0.63
N ILE A 44 12.15 9.38 -1.21
CA ILE A 44 10.76 8.93 -1.04
C ILE A 44 10.60 7.49 -1.54
N PHE A 45 11.20 7.15 -2.68
CA PHE A 45 11.15 5.81 -3.25
C PHE A 45 11.83 4.76 -2.36
N ILE A 46 12.98 5.11 -1.76
CA ILE A 46 13.67 4.22 -0.80
C ILE A 46 12.78 3.97 0.43
N ILE A 47 12.22 5.02 1.02
CA ILE A 47 11.31 4.89 2.17
C ILE A 47 10.10 4.04 1.80
N PHE A 48 9.52 4.28 0.62
CA PHE A 48 8.40 3.50 0.12
C PHE A 48 8.78 2.01 -0.03
N GLY A 49 9.92 1.70 -0.63
CA GLY A 49 10.41 0.33 -0.77
C GLY A 49 10.57 -0.39 0.57
N ILE A 50 11.23 0.26 1.54
CA ILE A 50 11.43 -0.30 2.89
C ILE A 50 10.08 -0.56 3.57
N THR A 51 9.16 0.42 3.51
CA THR A 51 7.84 0.30 4.15
C THR A 51 6.98 -0.77 3.50
N VAL A 52 7.08 -0.98 2.18
CA VAL A 52 6.41 -2.08 1.49
C VAL A 52 6.93 -3.43 1.98
N VAL A 53 8.26 -3.62 2.00
CA VAL A 53 8.87 -4.88 2.47
C VAL A 53 8.48 -5.17 3.92
N TRP A 54 8.52 -4.14 4.78
CA TRP A 54 8.13 -4.25 6.18
C TRP A 54 6.65 -4.63 6.33
N SER A 55 5.76 -3.94 5.60
CA SER A 55 4.32 -4.17 5.65
C SER A 55 3.95 -5.59 5.19
N VAL A 56 4.56 -6.06 4.10
CA VAL A 56 4.39 -7.43 3.61
C VAL A 56 4.90 -8.45 4.63
N SER A 57 6.05 -8.18 5.26
CA SER A 57 6.62 -9.06 6.30
C SER A 57 5.70 -9.17 7.52
N LEU A 58 5.18 -8.04 8.02
CA LEU A 58 4.21 -8.02 9.11
C LEU A 58 2.92 -8.77 8.75
N TRP A 59 2.42 -8.57 7.52
CA TRP A 59 1.22 -9.25 7.05
C TRP A 59 1.40 -10.77 7.04
N ILE A 60 2.49 -11.25 6.45
CA ILE A 60 2.83 -12.68 6.42
C ILE A 60 2.96 -13.23 7.85
N HIS A 61 3.63 -12.50 8.75
CA HIS A 61 3.79 -12.92 10.14
C HIS A 61 2.44 -13.04 10.85
N LYS A 62 1.57 -12.03 10.70
CA LYS A 62 0.22 -12.02 11.28
C LYS A 62 -0.62 -13.19 10.77
N MET A 63 -0.57 -13.48 9.48
CA MET A 63 -1.29 -14.62 8.90
C MET A 63 -0.77 -15.97 9.40
N LYS A 64 0.55 -16.12 9.58
CA LYS A 64 1.14 -17.34 10.14
C LYS A 64 0.76 -17.54 11.61
N SER A 65 0.64 -16.46 12.38
CA SER A 65 0.17 -16.48 13.76
C SER A 65 -1.30 -16.93 13.86
N GLN A 66 -2.19 -16.37 13.03
CA GLN A 66 -3.61 -16.75 13.01
C GLN A 66 -3.89 -18.18 12.52
N ASN A 67 -2.95 -18.80 11.79
CA ASN A 67 -3.08 -20.17 11.28
C ASN A 67 -2.45 -21.21 12.23
N LYS A 68 -1.85 -20.77 13.35
CA LYS A 68 -1.26 -21.62 14.40
C LYS A 68 -2.15 -21.75 15.65
N GLN A 69 -3.24 -21.00 15.73
CA GLN A 69 -4.37 -21.25 16.65
C GLN A 69 -5.39 -22.15 15.96
#